data_AF-A0A935NDR0-F1
#
_entry.id   AF-A0A935NDR0-F1
#
_cell.length_a   1.000
_cell.length_b   1.000
_cell.length_c   1.000
_cell.angle_alpha   90.00
_cell.angle_beta   90.00
_cell.angle_gamma   90.00
#
_symmetry.space_group_name_H-M   'P 1'
#
loop_
_entity.id
_entity.type
_entity.pdbx_description
1 polymer ?
#
loop_
_entity_poly.entity_id
_entity_poly.type
_entity_poly.pdbx_seq_one_letter_code
_entity_poly.pdbx_strand_id
1 'polypeptide(L)'
;MNIDPKDGTLIEKYIEQAMTPNEKTDFEERLSNNTELLKTVFMAKLVSAIFKHPKGQQYQQQQRWQNTTTIELPYPTSIATYTPDEIKAMFAPLEHLEGASATRNNSGGGIQQQQSLLGQHIIAPPNNTKVVNKPVQFVLNQPINYALTLIVVNNTEVLQFTQTIPPNTLVFDVDTTNLKPGRYYWHLRLATDTPSATRRQYGSAYGSFLVMGNLPL
;
A
#
# COMPACT_ATOMS: atom_id res chain seq x y z
N MET A 1 24.54 8.55 -4.89
CA MET A 1 24.55 7.95 -3.54
C MET A 1 23.19 7.28 -3.42
N ASN A 2 23.13 5.94 -3.41
CA ASN A 2 21.87 5.21 -3.54
C ASN A 2 20.95 5.44 -2.33
N ILE A 3 19.64 5.32 -2.56
CA ILE A 3 18.62 5.28 -1.51
C ILE A 3 18.84 4.02 -0.65
N ASP A 4 18.89 4.19 0.66
CA ASP A 4 18.97 3.07 1.61
C ASP A 4 17.59 2.40 1.71
N PRO A 5 17.48 1.06 1.72
CA PRO A 5 16.22 0.36 1.94
C PRO A 5 15.40 0.84 3.16
N LYS A 6 16.06 1.33 4.22
CA LYS A 6 15.40 1.88 5.42
C LYS A 6 14.78 3.26 5.19
N ASP A 7 15.13 3.93 4.09
CA ASP A 7 14.64 5.26 3.78
C ASP A 7 13.14 5.26 3.49
N GLY A 8 12.54 4.15 3.01
CA GLY A 8 11.09 4.07 2.78
C GLY A 8 10.27 4.37 4.05
N THR A 9 10.59 3.72 5.16
CA THR A 9 9.93 3.96 6.45
C THR A 9 10.20 5.35 7.01
N LEU A 10 11.41 5.90 6.78
CA LEU A 10 11.73 7.27 7.19
C LEU A 10 10.96 8.29 6.35
N ILE A 11 10.83 8.10 5.03
CA ILE A 11 10.03 8.94 4.15
C ILE A 11 8.56 8.95 4.60
N GLU A 12 7.98 7.78 4.89
CA GLU A 12 6.61 7.65 5.41
C GLU A 12 6.43 8.42 6.73
N LYS A 13 7.26 8.14 7.75
CA LYS A 13 7.21 8.84 9.04
C LYS A 13 7.38 10.36 8.89
N TYR A 14 8.25 10.81 7.98
CA TYR A 14 8.51 12.23 7.76
C TYR A 14 7.33 12.96 7.11
N ILE A 15 6.64 12.31 6.16
CA ILE A 15 5.43 12.85 5.51
C ILE A 15 4.27 12.92 6.49
N GLU A 16 4.15 11.94 7.39
CA GLU A 16 3.10 11.85 8.40
C GLU A 16 3.37 12.68 9.67
N GLN A 17 4.53 13.34 9.76
CA GLN A 17 4.97 14.06 10.96
C GLN A 17 5.06 13.15 12.21
N ALA A 18 5.37 11.88 12.00
CA ALA A 18 5.42 10.84 13.04
C ALA A 18 6.86 10.52 13.52
N MET A 19 7.85 11.31 13.11
CA MET A 19 9.24 11.18 13.59
C MET A 19 9.42 11.82 14.97
N THR A 20 10.30 11.22 15.78
CA THR A 20 10.82 11.91 16.96
C THR A 20 11.69 13.11 16.55
N PRO A 21 11.91 14.11 17.42
CA PRO A 21 12.74 15.27 17.10
C PRO A 21 14.16 14.90 16.64
N ASN A 22 14.78 13.92 17.29
CA ASN A 22 16.13 13.47 16.94
C ASN A 22 16.14 12.73 15.59
N GLU A 23 15.21 11.79 15.36
CA GLU A 23 15.09 11.12 14.05
C GLU A 23 14.86 12.12 12.91
N LYS A 24 14.09 13.18 13.18
CA LYS A 24 13.81 14.22 12.19
C LYS A 24 15.06 15.02 11.84
N THR A 25 15.85 15.43 12.83
CA THR A 25 17.11 16.16 12.60
C THR A 25 18.10 15.32 11.80
N ASP A 26 18.30 14.05 12.18
CA ASP A 26 19.20 13.14 11.47
C ASP A 26 18.74 12.90 10.02
N PHE A 27 17.42 12.79 9.82
CA PHE A 27 16.85 12.59 8.49
C PHE A 27 16.95 13.85 7.62
N GLU A 28 16.73 15.04 8.19
CA GLU A 28 16.89 16.32 7.48
C GLU A 28 18.36 16.57 7.10
N GLU A 29 19.32 16.21 7.95
CA GLU A 29 20.74 16.27 7.63
C GLU A 29 21.12 15.32 6.47
N ARG A 30 20.56 14.10 6.45
CA ARG A 30 20.72 13.18 5.30
C ARG A 30 20.08 13.73 4.03
N LEU A 31 18.92 14.38 4.12
CA LEU A 31 18.25 14.98 2.96
C LEU A 31 19.08 16.09 2.32
N SER A 32 19.76 16.91 3.12
CA SER A 32 20.70 17.94 2.61
C SER A 32 21.91 17.35 1.86
N ASN A 33 22.28 16.11 2.18
CA ASN A 33 23.48 15.46 1.63
C ASN A 33 23.17 14.42 0.54
N ASN A 34 21.92 14.03 0.35
CA ASN A 34 21.50 13.05 -0.66
C ASN A 34 20.41 13.59 -1.60
N THR A 35 20.83 14.10 -2.75
CA THR A 35 19.96 14.69 -3.79
C THR A 35 18.90 13.72 -4.33
N GLU A 36 19.18 12.42 -4.36
CA GLU A 36 18.24 11.40 -4.88
C GLU A 36 17.15 11.10 -3.85
N LEU A 37 17.53 10.96 -2.58
CA LEU A 37 16.59 10.85 -1.46
C LEU A 37 15.72 12.11 -1.33
N LEU A 38 16.32 13.30 -1.49
CA LEU A 38 15.61 14.57 -1.49
C LEU A 38 14.53 14.64 -2.59
N LYS A 39 14.87 14.20 -3.80
CA LYS A 39 13.90 14.12 -4.91
C LYS A 39 12.76 13.15 -4.59
N THR A 40 13.05 11.98 -4.01
CA THR A 40 12.03 11.02 -3.60
C THR A 40 11.11 11.58 -2.52
N VAL A 41 11.65 12.22 -1.48
CA VAL A 41 10.85 12.89 -0.45
C VAL A 41 10.02 14.02 -1.04
N PHE A 42 10.59 14.83 -1.93
CA PHE A 42 9.88 15.90 -2.61
C PHE A 42 8.71 15.36 -3.44
N MET A 43 8.93 14.33 -4.25
CA MET A 43 7.87 13.69 -5.03
C MET A 43 6.79 13.11 -4.12
N ALA A 44 7.15 12.42 -3.05
CA ALA A 44 6.19 11.84 -2.12
C ALA A 44 5.38 12.92 -1.38
N LYS A 45 6.00 14.04 -0.98
CA LYS A 45 5.30 15.21 -0.42
C LYS A 45 4.40 15.88 -1.45
N LEU A 46 4.86 16.05 -2.68
CA LEU A 46 4.11 16.67 -3.78
C LEU A 46 2.88 15.84 -4.11
N VAL A 47 3.03 14.53 -4.27
CA VAL A 47 1.94 13.59 -4.51
C VAL A 47 0.94 13.61 -3.34
N SER A 48 1.42 13.53 -2.10
CA SER A 48 0.57 13.66 -0.90
C SER A 48 -0.19 14.99 -0.86
N ALA A 49 0.46 16.10 -1.21
CA ALA A 49 -0.14 17.43 -1.23
C ALA A 49 -1.17 17.59 -2.36
N ILE A 50 -0.86 17.11 -3.57
CA ILE A 50 -1.78 17.09 -4.71
C ILE A 50 -3.05 16.32 -4.32
N PHE A 51 -2.91 15.17 -3.66
CA PHE A 51 -4.07 14.35 -3.29
C PHE A 51 -4.85 14.86 -2.08
N LYS A 52 -4.24 15.67 -1.20
CA LYS A 52 -4.96 16.45 -0.19
C LYS A 52 -5.68 17.66 -0.77
N HIS A 53 -5.31 18.11 -1.98
CA HIS A 53 -5.90 19.26 -2.64
C HIS A 53 -7.23 18.89 -3.34
N PRO A 54 -8.31 19.71 -3.24
CA PRO A 54 -9.61 19.40 -3.85
C PRO A 54 -9.55 19.09 -5.35
N LYS A 55 -8.73 19.83 -6.11
CA LYS A 55 -8.54 19.56 -7.55
C LYS A 55 -7.82 18.23 -7.82
N GLY A 56 -6.88 17.81 -6.96
CA GLY A 56 -6.24 16.51 -7.12
C GLY A 56 -7.19 15.35 -6.82
N GLN A 57 -8.11 15.54 -5.87
CA GLN A 57 -9.22 14.60 -5.64
C GLN A 57 -10.16 14.52 -6.86
N GLN A 58 -10.42 15.64 -7.53
CA GLN A 58 -11.19 15.66 -8.79
C GLN A 58 -10.46 14.98 -9.95
N TYR A 59 -9.15 15.18 -10.08
CA TYR A 59 -8.33 14.48 -11.07
C TYR A 59 -8.31 12.96 -10.84
N GLN A 60 -8.26 12.50 -9.59
CA GLN A 60 -8.41 11.08 -9.26
C GLN A 60 -9.78 10.55 -9.72
N GLN A 61 -10.86 11.30 -9.47
CA GLN A 61 -12.18 10.92 -9.95
C GLN A 61 -12.24 10.86 -11.48
N GLN A 62 -11.65 11.84 -12.19
CA GLN A 62 -11.62 11.85 -13.66
C GLN A 62 -10.85 10.68 -14.29
N GLN A 63 -9.71 10.27 -13.71
CA GLN A 63 -8.98 9.10 -14.20
C GLN A 63 -9.75 7.79 -13.96
N ARG A 64 -10.60 7.72 -12.91
CA ARG A 64 -11.52 6.58 -12.74
C ARG A 64 -12.48 6.46 -13.93
N TRP A 65 -13.13 7.56 -14.33
CA TRP A 65 -14.09 7.55 -15.44
C TRP A 65 -13.49 7.08 -16.78
N GLN A 66 -12.17 7.17 -16.98
CA GLN A 66 -11.50 6.71 -18.19
C GLN A 66 -11.14 5.21 -18.20
N ASN A 67 -11.05 4.57 -17.02
CA ASN A 67 -10.67 3.16 -16.87
C ASN A 67 -11.80 2.27 -16.32
N THR A 68 -12.99 2.80 -16.10
CA THR A 68 -14.12 2.02 -15.59
C THR A 68 -15.01 1.57 -16.74
N THR A 69 -15.08 0.26 -17.00
CA THR A 69 -16.29 -0.33 -17.56
C THR A 69 -17.37 -0.12 -16.51
N THR A 70 -18.34 0.77 -16.76
CA THR A 70 -19.43 1.04 -15.82
C THR A 70 -20.22 -0.23 -15.59
N ILE A 71 -20.00 -0.88 -14.45
CA ILE A 71 -20.93 -1.88 -13.92
C ILE A 71 -21.83 -1.11 -12.96
N GLU A 72 -23.06 -0.82 -13.38
CA GLU A 72 -24.09 -0.39 -12.43
C GLU A 72 -24.35 -1.55 -11.47
N LEU A 73 -23.91 -1.39 -10.22
CA LEU A 73 -24.21 -2.33 -9.15
C LEU A 73 -25.25 -1.69 -8.21
N PRO A 74 -26.19 -2.50 -7.72
CA PRO A 74 -27.25 -2.03 -6.84
C PRO A 74 -26.65 -1.46 -5.56
N TYR A 75 -27.16 -0.30 -5.13
CA TYR A 75 -26.88 0.24 -3.81
C TYR A 75 -27.16 -0.84 -2.74
N PRO A 76 -26.24 -1.10 -1.79
CA PRO A 76 -26.49 -2.06 -0.73
C PRO A 76 -27.69 -1.59 0.10
N THR A 77 -28.80 -2.31 -0.03
CA THR A 77 -30.11 -1.99 0.55
C THR A 77 -30.24 -2.39 2.03
N SER A 78 -29.18 -2.88 2.67
CA SER A 78 -29.19 -3.18 4.11
C SER A 78 -27.94 -2.65 4.81
N ILE A 79 -28.16 -1.98 5.94
CA ILE A 79 -27.11 -1.71 6.91
C ILE A 79 -26.83 -3.04 7.59
N ALA A 80 -25.73 -3.71 7.22
CA ALA A 80 -25.29 -4.91 7.91
C ALA A 80 -24.98 -4.56 9.38
N THR A 81 -25.78 -5.05 10.31
CA THR A 81 -25.53 -4.93 11.75
C THR A 81 -24.60 -6.06 12.18
N TYR A 82 -23.43 -5.68 12.71
CA TYR A 82 -22.45 -6.61 13.28
C TYR A 82 -22.47 -6.51 14.80
N THR A 83 -22.35 -7.64 15.47
CA THR A 83 -22.09 -7.68 16.92
C THR A 83 -20.66 -7.23 17.22
N PRO A 84 -20.38 -6.76 18.46
CA PRO A 84 -19.02 -6.39 18.86
C PRO A 84 -18.00 -7.52 18.67
N ASP A 85 -18.39 -8.78 18.92
CA ASP A 85 -17.52 -9.94 18.76
C ASP A 85 -17.24 -10.24 17.28
N GLU A 86 -18.22 -10.07 16.40
CA GLU A 86 -18.01 -10.19 14.95
C GLU A 86 -17.06 -9.10 14.44
N ILE A 87 -17.23 -7.86 14.90
CA ILE A 87 -16.30 -6.77 14.57
C ILE A 87 -14.90 -7.13 15.07
N LYS A 88 -14.76 -7.55 16.32
CA LYS A 88 -13.45 -7.94 16.88
C LYS A 88 -12.82 -9.06 16.06
N ALA A 89 -13.60 -10.07 15.66
CA ALA A 89 -13.14 -11.17 14.82
C ALA A 89 -12.73 -10.71 13.42
N MET A 90 -13.45 -9.78 12.78
CA MET A 90 -13.13 -9.27 11.44
C MET A 90 -11.81 -8.48 11.39
N PHE A 91 -11.41 -7.87 12.50
CA PHE A 91 -10.18 -7.07 12.59
C PHE A 91 -9.00 -7.81 13.24
N ALA A 92 -9.21 -9.07 13.66
CA ALA A 92 -8.19 -9.89 14.29
C ALA A 92 -6.96 -10.06 13.37
N PRO A 93 -5.74 -9.91 13.90
CA PRO A 93 -4.51 -10.09 13.12
C PRO A 93 -4.24 -11.57 12.80
N LEU A 94 -3.48 -11.79 11.72
CA LEU A 94 -2.89 -13.07 11.33
C LEU A 94 -1.38 -12.92 11.49
N GLU A 95 -0.83 -13.55 12.52
CA GLU A 95 0.55 -13.30 12.97
C GLU A 95 1.58 -13.40 11.84
N HIS A 96 1.47 -14.41 10.98
CA HIS A 96 2.44 -14.61 9.90
C HIS A 96 2.37 -13.53 8.81
N LEU A 97 1.18 -13.00 8.50
CA LEU A 97 1.01 -11.90 7.54
C LEU A 97 1.31 -10.54 8.14
N GLU A 98 1.06 -10.34 9.44
CA GLU A 98 1.52 -9.16 10.17
C GLU A 98 3.06 -9.12 10.21
N GLY A 99 3.71 -10.26 10.46
CA GLY A 99 5.17 -10.38 10.39
C GLY A 99 5.71 -10.00 9.00
N ALA A 100 5.15 -10.57 7.93
CA ALA A 100 5.53 -10.26 6.55
C ALA A 100 5.25 -8.79 6.17
N SER A 101 4.15 -8.23 6.67
CA SER A 101 3.77 -6.83 6.47
C SER A 101 4.74 -5.90 7.20
N ALA A 102 5.11 -6.21 8.44
CA ALA A 102 6.02 -5.41 9.25
C ALA A 102 7.46 -5.39 8.69
N THR A 103 7.88 -6.48 8.05
CA THR A 103 9.19 -6.58 7.41
C THR A 103 9.22 -6.08 5.96
N ARG A 104 8.08 -5.60 5.41
CA ARG A 104 7.94 -5.08 4.04
C ARG A 104 9.12 -4.21 3.59
N ASN A 105 9.57 -3.31 4.47
CA ASN A 105 10.67 -2.37 4.22
C ASN A 105 11.89 -2.59 5.15
N ASN A 106 11.79 -3.50 6.12
CA ASN A 106 12.73 -3.55 7.24
C ASN A 106 13.84 -4.59 7.05
N SER A 107 15.06 -4.10 6.85
CA SER A 107 16.33 -4.81 6.95
C SER A 107 16.78 -4.86 8.42
N GLY A 108 16.20 -5.78 9.21
CA GLY A 108 16.48 -5.87 10.64
C GLY A 108 16.33 -7.27 11.24
N GLY A 109 17.41 -8.05 11.18
CA GLY A 109 17.74 -9.06 12.20
C GLY A 109 16.89 -10.33 12.26
N GLY A 110 16.98 -11.19 11.24
CA GLY A 110 16.43 -12.55 11.32
C GLY A 110 16.69 -13.34 10.04
N ILE A 111 17.37 -14.47 10.20
CA ILE A 111 17.84 -15.47 9.23
C ILE A 111 17.07 -15.51 7.88
N GLN A 112 17.78 -15.18 6.80
CA GLN A 112 17.52 -15.54 5.39
C GLN A 112 16.17 -15.17 4.75
N GLN A 113 15.68 -13.93 4.91
CA GLN A 113 14.73 -13.36 3.94
C GLN A 113 15.49 -12.42 3.00
N GLN A 114 15.77 -12.92 1.79
CA GLN A 114 16.32 -12.16 0.68
C GLN A 114 15.44 -10.92 0.45
N GLN A 115 16.05 -9.72 0.44
CA GLN A 115 15.34 -8.45 0.33
C GLN A 115 14.44 -8.45 -0.91
N SER A 116 13.15 -8.16 -0.73
CA SER A 116 12.24 -7.94 -1.85
C SER A 116 12.52 -6.57 -2.45
N LEU A 117 13.13 -6.54 -3.63
CA LEU A 117 13.31 -5.30 -4.40
C LEU A 117 11.96 -4.61 -4.64
N LEU A 118 10.90 -5.41 -4.83
CA LEU A 118 9.54 -4.90 -4.98
C LEU A 118 9.04 -4.13 -3.75
N GLY A 119 9.37 -4.59 -2.54
CA GLY A 119 9.00 -3.91 -1.29
C GLY A 119 9.56 -2.49 -1.22
N GLN A 120 10.82 -2.31 -1.63
CA GLN A 120 11.51 -1.01 -1.64
C GLN A 120 10.89 0.02 -2.59
N HIS A 121 10.10 -0.43 -3.57
CA HIS A 121 9.42 0.46 -4.50
C HIS A 121 8.11 0.99 -3.96
N ILE A 122 7.46 0.31 -3.01
CA ILE A 122 6.12 0.69 -2.54
C ILE A 122 6.22 1.82 -1.50
N ILE A 123 5.62 2.97 -1.81
CA ILE A 123 5.49 4.12 -0.91
C ILE A 123 4.11 4.13 -0.21
N ALA A 124 3.09 3.60 -0.88
CA ALA A 124 1.72 3.56 -0.37
C ALA A 124 1.02 2.27 -0.83
N PRO A 125 0.03 1.75 -0.08
CA PRO A 125 -0.45 2.26 1.20
C PRO A 125 0.45 1.85 2.38
N PRO A 126 0.60 2.68 3.43
CA PRO A 126 1.20 2.24 4.70
C PRO A 126 0.49 1.01 5.28
N ASN A 127 1.18 0.23 6.10
CA ASN A 127 0.55 -0.87 6.83
C ASN A 127 -0.60 -0.36 7.71
N ASN A 128 -1.67 -1.16 7.82
CA ASN A 128 -2.85 -0.85 8.62
C ASN A 128 -3.56 0.46 8.20
N THR A 129 -3.41 0.87 6.94
CA THR A 129 -4.13 2.04 6.41
C THR A 129 -5.63 1.88 6.61
N LYS A 130 -6.28 2.87 7.23
CA LYS A 130 -7.74 2.87 7.42
C LYS A 130 -8.46 3.36 6.16
N VAL A 131 -9.46 2.60 5.75
CA VAL A 131 -10.17 2.77 4.50
C VAL A 131 -11.66 2.90 4.79
N VAL A 132 -12.24 4.03 4.38
CA VAL A 132 -13.66 4.36 4.59
C VAL A 132 -14.24 4.79 3.26
N ASN A 133 -15.08 3.94 2.65
CA ASN A 133 -15.80 4.22 1.41
C ASN A 133 -14.95 4.82 0.26
N LYS A 134 -13.69 4.39 0.17
CA LYS A 134 -12.72 4.84 -0.83
C LYS A 134 -11.80 3.68 -1.19
N PRO A 135 -11.27 3.59 -2.42
CA PRO A 135 -10.27 2.59 -2.75
C PRO A 135 -8.96 2.83 -2.00
N VAL A 136 -8.15 1.76 -1.95
CA VAL A 136 -6.78 1.80 -1.45
C VAL A 136 -5.86 2.13 -2.62
N GLN A 137 -5.11 3.21 -2.49
CA GLN A 137 -4.17 3.62 -3.52
C GLN A 137 -2.78 3.05 -3.25
N PHE A 138 -2.19 2.47 -4.28
CA PHE A 138 -0.83 2.03 -4.32
C PHE A 138 0.02 3.02 -5.11
N VAL A 139 1.19 3.35 -4.57
CA VAL A 139 2.14 4.27 -5.21
C VAL A 139 3.53 3.64 -5.16
N LEU A 140 4.18 3.57 -6.32
CA LEU A 140 5.56 3.14 -6.46
C LEU A 140 6.50 4.35 -6.62
N ASN A 141 7.71 4.27 -6.08
CA ASN A 141 8.74 5.31 -6.23
C ASN A 141 9.37 5.34 -7.63
N GLN A 142 9.29 4.24 -8.36
CA GLN A 142 9.81 4.10 -9.72
C GLN A 142 9.01 3.04 -10.51
N PRO A 143 8.96 3.16 -11.85
CA PRO A 143 8.23 2.20 -12.67
C PRO A 143 8.95 0.85 -12.69
N ILE A 144 8.17 -0.23 -12.74
CA ILE A 144 8.69 -1.60 -12.90
C ILE A 144 8.34 -2.09 -14.30
N ASN A 145 9.35 -2.54 -15.05
CA ASN A 145 9.21 -2.94 -16.46
C ASN A 145 8.41 -4.24 -16.69
N TYR A 146 7.86 -4.83 -15.64
CA TYR A 146 7.15 -6.10 -15.65
C TYR A 146 5.74 -5.90 -15.08
N ALA A 147 4.78 -6.69 -15.57
CA ALA A 147 3.44 -6.68 -15.01
C ALA A 147 3.49 -7.21 -13.56
N LEU A 148 2.65 -6.65 -12.70
CA LEU A 148 2.49 -7.08 -11.32
C LEU A 148 1.16 -7.79 -11.12
N THR A 149 1.12 -8.70 -10.17
CA THR A 149 -0.10 -9.34 -9.66
C THR A 149 -0.26 -8.94 -8.21
N LEU A 150 -1.33 -8.23 -7.90
CA LEU A 150 -1.79 -7.95 -6.54
C LEU A 150 -2.83 -8.99 -6.15
N ILE A 151 -2.65 -9.59 -4.98
CA ILE A 151 -3.56 -10.55 -4.37
C ILE A 151 -4.03 -9.94 -3.06
N VAL A 152 -5.34 -9.95 -2.81
CA VAL A 152 -5.92 -9.46 -1.55
C VAL A 152 -6.70 -10.58 -0.88
N VAL A 153 -6.38 -10.83 0.39
CA VAL A 153 -7.04 -11.83 1.25
C VAL A 153 -7.60 -11.13 2.50
N ASN A 154 -8.64 -11.70 3.09
CA ASN A 154 -9.11 -11.26 4.40
C ASN A 154 -8.25 -11.87 5.53
N ASN A 155 -8.65 -11.61 6.78
CA ASN A 155 -7.99 -12.16 7.96
C ASN A 155 -8.28 -13.65 8.26
N THR A 156 -8.89 -14.37 7.32
CA THR A 156 -9.02 -15.83 7.33
C THR A 156 -8.40 -16.45 6.07
N GLU A 157 -7.50 -15.70 5.40
CA GLU A 157 -6.81 -16.09 4.16
C GLU A 157 -7.73 -16.40 2.97
N VAL A 158 -9.00 -16.00 3.03
CA VAL A 158 -9.93 -16.13 1.92
C VAL A 158 -9.63 -15.05 0.89
N LEU A 159 -9.32 -15.49 -0.33
CA LEU A 159 -9.11 -14.62 -1.48
C LEU A 159 -10.34 -13.75 -1.72
N GLN A 160 -10.10 -12.44 -1.75
CA GLN A 160 -11.13 -11.45 -2.09
C GLN A 160 -11.09 -11.13 -3.58
N PHE A 161 -9.89 -10.82 -4.09
CA PHE A 161 -9.67 -10.59 -5.51
C PHE A 161 -8.17 -10.65 -5.86
N THR A 162 -7.91 -10.69 -7.16
CA THR A 162 -6.59 -10.52 -7.76
C THR A 162 -6.68 -9.44 -8.84
N GLN A 163 -5.67 -8.59 -8.93
CA GLN A 163 -5.59 -7.53 -9.93
C GLN A 163 -4.24 -7.62 -10.66
N THR A 164 -4.28 -7.49 -11.98
CA THR A 164 -3.08 -7.37 -12.81
C THR A 164 -2.79 -5.89 -13.04
N ILE A 165 -1.55 -5.49 -12.76
CA ILE A 165 -1.07 -4.12 -12.92
C ILE A 165 -0.13 -4.12 -14.13
N PRO A 166 -0.39 -3.30 -15.15
CA PRO A 166 0.47 -3.21 -16.32
C PRO A 166 1.92 -2.82 -15.98
N PRO A 167 2.89 -3.16 -16.84
CA PRO A 167 4.24 -2.64 -16.73
C PRO A 167 4.26 -1.11 -16.69
N ASN A 168 5.24 -0.55 -15.99
CA ASN A 168 5.50 0.88 -15.86
C ASN A 168 4.41 1.70 -15.17
N THR A 169 3.42 1.05 -14.55
CA THR A 169 2.42 1.74 -13.72
C THR A 169 3.03 2.19 -12.40
N LEU A 170 2.96 3.49 -12.11
CA LEU A 170 3.44 4.09 -10.86
C LEU A 170 2.35 4.22 -9.80
N VAL A 171 1.09 4.38 -10.23
CA VAL A 171 -0.05 4.59 -9.34
C VAL A 171 -1.17 3.69 -9.83
N PHE A 172 -1.75 2.93 -8.91
CA PHE A 172 -2.92 2.10 -9.18
C PHE A 172 -3.82 2.05 -7.96
N ASP A 173 -5.12 1.93 -8.20
CA ASP A 173 -6.12 1.87 -7.15
C ASP A 173 -6.67 0.45 -7.03
N VAL A 174 -7.03 0.10 -5.80
CA VAL A 174 -7.69 -1.14 -5.42
C VAL A 174 -9.05 -0.79 -4.87
N ASP A 175 -10.10 -1.22 -5.58
CA ASP A 175 -11.46 -0.96 -5.15
C ASP A 175 -11.80 -1.81 -3.91
N THR A 176 -12.14 -1.12 -2.82
CA THR A 176 -12.55 -1.75 -1.56
C THR A 176 -14.01 -1.46 -1.21
N THR A 177 -14.79 -0.86 -2.12
CA THR A 177 -16.18 -0.44 -1.87
C THR A 177 -17.09 -1.62 -1.52
N ASN A 178 -16.84 -2.79 -2.09
CA ASN A 178 -17.60 -4.01 -1.84
C ASN A 178 -17.01 -4.92 -0.76
N LEU A 179 -15.91 -4.51 -0.12
CA LEU A 179 -15.34 -5.26 0.99
C LEU A 179 -16.15 -5.03 2.26
N LYS A 180 -16.38 -6.11 3.02
CA LYS A 180 -16.96 -6.01 4.36
C LYS A 180 -15.97 -5.27 5.28
N PRO A 181 -16.45 -4.67 6.38
CA PRO A 181 -15.54 -4.18 7.41
C PRO A 181 -14.61 -5.30 7.89
N GLY A 182 -13.33 -4.99 8.08
CA GLY A 182 -12.34 -5.96 8.56
C GLY A 182 -10.90 -5.64 8.17
N ARG A 183 -10.00 -6.52 8.59
CA ARG A 183 -8.58 -6.50 8.25
C ARG A 183 -8.33 -7.30 6.99
N TYR A 184 -7.62 -6.70 6.06
CA TYR A 184 -7.24 -7.30 4.79
C TYR A 184 -5.73 -7.24 4.62
N TYR A 185 -5.18 -8.26 4.00
CA TYR A 185 -3.78 -8.36 3.64
C TYR A 185 -3.65 -8.38 2.14
N TRP A 186 -2.59 -7.77 1.66
CA TRP A 186 -2.24 -7.76 0.26
C TRP A 186 -0.85 -8.31 0.04
N HIS A 187 -0.68 -8.94 -1.11
CA HIS A 187 0.56 -9.51 -1.60
C HIS A 187 0.76 -9.05 -3.04
N LEU A 188 1.83 -8.32 -3.28
CA LEU A 188 2.24 -7.88 -4.61
C LEU A 188 3.45 -8.70 -5.07
N ARG A 189 3.42 -9.19 -6.30
CA ARG A 189 4.51 -9.94 -6.95
C ARG A 189 4.54 -9.67 -8.44
N LEU A 190 5.65 -9.99 -9.11
CA LEU A 190 5.66 -10.03 -10.57
C LEU A 190 4.67 -11.09 -11.10
N ALA A 191 4.06 -10.81 -12.26
CA ALA A 191 3.13 -11.72 -12.93
C ALA A 191 3.80 -13.06 -13.27
N THR A 192 3.01 -14.14 -13.30
CA THR A 192 3.52 -15.52 -13.36
C THR A 192 4.24 -15.89 -14.66
N ASP A 193 3.94 -15.15 -15.73
CA ASP A 193 4.58 -15.23 -17.04
C ASP A 193 5.99 -14.62 -17.08
N THR A 194 6.37 -13.85 -16.05
CA THR A 194 7.71 -13.28 -15.94
C THR A 194 8.75 -14.37 -15.60
N PRO A 195 9.98 -14.34 -16.19
CA PRO A 195 10.99 -15.35 -15.95
C PRO A 195 11.28 -15.60 -14.46
N SER A 196 11.41 -16.87 -14.07
CA SER A 196 11.57 -17.29 -12.66
C SER A 196 12.75 -16.62 -11.96
N ALA A 197 13.88 -16.45 -12.66
CA ALA A 197 15.04 -15.74 -12.13
C ALA A 197 14.72 -14.28 -11.76
N THR A 198 14.01 -13.57 -12.64
CA THR A 198 13.54 -12.21 -12.41
C THR A 198 12.54 -12.15 -11.26
N ARG A 199 11.59 -13.10 -11.19
CA ARG A 199 10.63 -13.17 -10.08
C ARG A 199 11.31 -13.38 -8.72
N ARG A 200 12.34 -14.22 -8.66
CA ARG A 200 13.14 -14.41 -7.43
C ARG A 200 13.92 -13.16 -7.05
N GLN A 201 14.48 -12.44 -8.02
CA GLN A 201 15.21 -11.20 -7.78
C GLN A 201 14.29 -10.10 -7.23
N TYR A 202 13.10 -9.93 -7.81
CA TYR A 202 12.15 -8.90 -7.35
C TYR A 202 11.48 -9.29 -6.03
N GLY A 203 11.27 -10.59 -5.81
CA GLY A 203 10.61 -11.09 -4.61
C GLY A 203 9.12 -10.75 -4.58
N SER A 204 8.63 -10.45 -3.38
CA SER A 204 7.23 -10.19 -3.11
C SER A 204 7.10 -9.15 -2.00
N ALA A 205 6.08 -8.31 -2.07
CA ALA A 205 5.81 -7.30 -1.06
C ALA A 205 4.46 -7.57 -0.39
N TYR A 206 4.39 -7.31 0.91
CA TYR A 206 3.22 -7.59 1.73
C TYR A 206 2.78 -6.35 2.49
N GLY A 207 1.49 -6.27 2.77
CA GLY A 207 0.99 -5.26 3.67
C GLY A 207 -0.46 -5.51 4.05
N SER A 208 -1.00 -4.57 4.81
CA SER A 208 -2.38 -4.63 5.28
C SER A 208 -3.11 -3.30 5.14
N PHE A 209 -4.43 -3.37 5.08
CA PHE A 209 -5.32 -2.23 5.25
C PHE A 209 -6.58 -2.67 6.03
N LEU A 210 -7.24 -1.69 6.63
CA LEU A 210 -8.40 -1.87 7.49
C LEU A 210 -9.61 -1.23 6.82
N VAL A 211 -10.55 -2.04 6.34
CA VAL A 211 -11.82 -1.55 5.81
C VAL A 211 -12.72 -1.27 6.99
N MET A 212 -13.08 -0.02 7.21
CA MET A 212 -13.98 0.37 8.29
C MET A 212 -15.46 0.26 7.88
N GLY A 213 -15.74 0.26 6.56
CA GLY A 213 -17.10 0.30 6.01
C GLY A 213 -18.00 1.36 6.66
N ASN A 214 -19.32 1.11 6.67
CA ASN A 214 -20.30 1.90 7.41
C ASN A 214 -20.50 1.32 8.83
N LEU A 215 -19.42 1.00 9.54
CA LEU A 215 -19.55 0.70 10.96
C LEU A 215 -20.08 1.95 11.69
N PRO A 216 -21.10 1.82 12.56
CA PRO A 216 -21.50 2.93 13.42
C PRO A 216 -20.29 3.29 14.31
N LEU A 217 -19.80 4.52 14.16
CA LEU A 217 -18.79 5.11 15.05
C LEU A 217 -19.42 5.41 16.41
#